data_AF-A0A2T5UYP9-F1
#
_entry.id   AF-A0A2T5UYP9-F1
#
_cell.length_a   1.000
_cell.length_b   1.000
_cell.length_c   1.000
_cell.angle_alpha   90.00
_cell.angle_beta   90.00
_cell.angle_gamma   90.00
#
_symmetry.space_group_name_H-M   'P 1'
#
loop_
_entity.id
_entity.type
_entity.pdbx_description
1 polymer ?
#
loop_
_entity_poly.entity_id
_entity_poly.type
_entity_poly.pdbx_seq_one_letter_code
_entity_poly.pdbx_strand_id
1 'polypeptide(L)'
;MDATPATDWEIDEVFARLDPESAREVELAGSDIAQAHQMFSCLASIRQADTIRHEGEVLAVFGWSIIDGAIETGFLAKERFFRPDIPSVRFLGRHFRALQDRSGGIPLISHSYSRRATAPRWFDLIGYDLVATDGPCRTYRLPERSAARQRQRFRHPASGPEGGGREDVGKR
;
A
#
# COMPACT_ATOMS: atom_id res chain seq x y z
N MET A 1 -5.87 2.82 14.03
CA MET A 1 -5.43 3.61 12.86
C MET A 1 -6.63 3.96 12.03
N ASP A 2 -6.64 5.18 11.53
CA ASP A 2 -7.68 5.76 10.69
C ASP A 2 -7.01 6.62 9.61
N ALA A 3 -7.79 6.92 8.57
CA ALA A 3 -7.42 7.85 7.51
C ALA A 3 -8.55 8.86 7.36
N THR A 4 -8.20 10.13 7.24
CA THR A 4 -9.15 11.21 6.94
C THR A 4 -8.59 12.05 5.80
N PRO A 5 -9.44 12.83 5.11
CA PRO A 5 -8.94 13.84 4.19
C PRO A 5 -7.86 14.69 4.85
N ALA A 6 -6.74 14.87 4.16
CA ALA A 6 -5.61 15.65 4.66
C ALA A 6 -5.99 17.14 4.74
N THR A 7 -5.46 17.82 5.74
CA THR A 7 -5.46 19.29 5.81
C THR A 7 -4.03 19.81 5.67
N ASP A 8 -3.86 21.06 5.24
CA ASP A 8 -2.54 21.68 5.07
C ASP A 8 -1.72 21.61 6.36
N TRP A 9 -2.35 21.86 7.51
CA TRP A 9 -1.68 21.79 8.82
C TRP A 9 -1.14 20.38 9.13
N GLU A 10 -1.86 19.33 8.75
CA GLU A 10 -1.42 17.95 9.00
C GLU A 10 -0.32 17.52 8.03
N ILE A 11 -0.35 18.04 6.80
CA ILE A 11 0.74 17.89 5.85
C ILE A 11 1.98 18.57 6.41
N ASP A 12 1.89 19.82 6.86
CA ASP A 12 2.98 20.52 7.56
C ASP A 12 3.52 19.70 8.73
N GLU A 13 2.64 19.11 9.53
CA GLU A 13 3.01 18.30 10.69
C GLU A 13 3.81 17.04 10.30
N VAL A 14 3.43 16.37 9.21
CA VAL A 14 4.18 15.22 8.68
C VAL A 14 5.54 15.65 8.15
N PHE A 15 5.59 16.71 7.35
CA PHE A 15 6.81 17.19 6.73
C PHE A 15 7.82 17.74 7.75
N ALA A 16 7.35 18.37 8.83
CA ALA A 16 8.20 18.87 9.92
C ALA A 16 8.94 17.75 10.68
N ARG A 17 8.45 16.50 10.60
CA ARG A 17 9.04 15.33 11.28
C ARG A 17 9.17 14.13 10.33
N LEU A 18 9.46 14.42 9.07
CA LEU A 18 9.56 13.41 8.04
C LEU A 18 10.67 12.41 8.38
N ASP A 19 10.39 11.13 8.18
CA ASP A 19 11.40 10.09 8.30
C ASP A 19 12.56 10.35 7.32
N PRO A 20 13.83 10.21 7.75
CA PRO A 20 14.97 10.49 6.87
C PRO A 20 15.00 9.65 5.58
N GLU A 21 14.53 8.41 5.62
CA GLU A 21 14.43 7.60 4.39
C GLU A 21 13.31 8.11 3.48
N SER A 22 12.17 8.52 4.04
CA SER A 22 11.11 9.17 3.24
C SER A 22 11.59 10.46 2.57
N ALA A 23 12.39 11.27 3.27
CA ALA A 23 13.01 12.46 2.68
C ALA A 23 13.97 12.09 1.53
N ARG A 24 14.77 11.04 1.72
CA ARG A 24 15.68 10.51 0.69
C ARG A 24 14.93 9.96 -0.52
N GLU A 25 13.77 9.34 -0.34
CA GLU A 25 12.93 8.86 -1.44
C GLU A 25 12.46 10.01 -2.35
N VAL A 26 12.14 11.17 -1.78
CA VAL A 26 11.79 12.38 -2.53
C VAL A 26 12.95 12.83 -3.42
N GLU A 27 14.17 12.89 -2.87
CA GLU A 27 15.37 13.26 -3.62
C GLU A 27 15.67 12.25 -4.74
N LEU A 28 15.54 10.94 -4.46
CA LEU A 28 15.76 9.88 -5.45
C LEU A 28 14.70 9.87 -6.56
N ALA A 29 13.50 10.36 -6.27
CA ALA A 29 12.46 10.60 -7.26
C ALA A 29 12.73 11.83 -8.14
N GLY A 30 13.83 12.56 -7.90
CA GLY A 30 14.21 13.75 -8.66
C GLY A 30 13.45 15.01 -8.24
N SER A 31 12.90 15.02 -7.02
CA SER A 31 12.17 16.16 -6.46
C SER A 31 12.86 16.67 -5.19
N ASP A 32 12.42 17.82 -4.68
CA ASP A 32 12.81 18.31 -3.36
C ASP A 32 11.63 18.28 -2.38
N ILE A 33 11.93 18.48 -1.10
CA ILE A 33 10.93 18.42 -0.02
C ILE A 33 9.83 19.48 -0.19
N ALA A 34 10.16 20.66 -0.70
CA ALA A 34 9.18 21.72 -0.91
C ALA A 34 8.21 21.38 -2.05
N GLN A 35 8.73 20.82 -3.14
CA GLN A 35 7.92 20.31 -4.26
C GLN A 35 7.02 19.16 -3.83
N ALA A 36 7.54 18.20 -3.06
CA ALA A 36 6.74 17.10 -2.53
C ALA A 36 5.64 17.63 -1.60
N HIS A 37 5.95 18.58 -0.72
CA HIS A 37 4.96 19.24 0.14
C HIS A 37 3.86 19.91 -0.69
N GLN A 38 4.24 20.74 -1.66
CA GLN A 38 3.31 21.41 -2.55
C GLN A 38 2.42 20.41 -3.32
N MET A 39 2.99 19.29 -3.78
CA MET A 39 2.23 18.23 -4.43
C MET A 39 1.15 17.68 -3.50
N PHE A 40 1.48 17.33 -2.25
CA PHE A 40 0.48 16.81 -1.30
C PHE A 40 -0.59 17.86 -0.95
N SER A 41 -0.21 19.12 -0.79
CA SER A 41 -1.16 20.22 -0.55
C SER A 41 -2.11 20.42 -1.75
N CYS A 42 -1.58 20.33 -2.98
CA CYS A 42 -2.39 20.37 -4.19
C CYS A 42 -3.38 19.20 -4.24
N LEU A 43 -2.92 17.97 -3.97
CA LEU A 43 -3.77 16.78 -3.91
C LEU A 43 -4.85 16.91 -2.81
N ALA A 44 -4.50 17.45 -1.64
CA ALA A 44 -5.45 17.70 -0.56
C ALA A 44 -6.55 18.69 -0.98
N SER A 45 -6.21 19.76 -1.71
CA SER A 45 -7.17 20.78 -2.17
C SER A 45 -8.28 20.21 -3.07
N ILE A 46 -8.00 19.11 -3.76
CA ILE A 46 -8.96 18.38 -4.62
C ILE A 46 -9.46 17.08 -3.98
N ARG A 47 -9.25 16.90 -2.66
CA ARG A 47 -9.68 15.73 -1.87
C ARG A 47 -9.07 14.40 -2.35
N GLN A 48 -7.82 14.46 -2.81
CA GLN A 48 -7.04 13.30 -3.24
C GLN A 48 -5.79 13.07 -2.38
N ALA A 49 -5.83 13.53 -1.13
CA ALA A 49 -4.87 13.17 -0.12
C ALA A 49 -5.57 12.86 1.21
N ASP A 50 -5.07 11.84 1.90
CA ASP A 50 -5.51 11.42 3.22
C ASP A 50 -4.32 11.47 4.19
N THR A 51 -4.57 11.89 5.42
CA THR A 51 -3.63 11.75 6.55
C THR A 51 -3.95 10.49 7.33
N ILE A 52 -2.91 9.75 7.71
CA ILE A 52 -3.04 8.50 8.46
C ILE A 52 -2.67 8.74 9.91
N ARG A 53 -3.56 8.37 10.83
CA ARG A 53 -3.36 8.54 12.26
C ARG A 53 -3.24 7.23 13.03
N HIS A 54 -2.53 7.30 14.14
CA HIS A 54 -2.52 6.27 15.17
C HIS A 54 -2.64 6.93 16.54
N GLU A 55 -3.65 6.56 17.33
CA GLU A 55 -3.85 7.10 18.68
C GLU A 55 -3.96 8.64 18.70
N GLY A 56 -4.55 9.22 17.66
CA GLY A 56 -4.71 10.67 17.49
C GLY A 56 -3.51 11.39 16.88
N GLU A 57 -2.34 10.75 16.78
CA GLU A 57 -1.15 11.32 16.15
C GLU A 57 -1.17 11.12 14.63
N VAL A 58 -0.93 12.18 13.85
CA VAL A 58 -0.74 12.10 12.39
C VAL A 58 0.63 11.50 12.10
N LEU A 59 0.69 10.37 11.41
CA LEU A 59 1.94 9.64 11.14
C LEU A 59 2.38 9.67 9.69
N ALA A 60 1.46 9.84 8.75
CA ALA A 60 1.76 9.80 7.33
C ALA A 60 0.76 10.59 6.52
N VAL A 61 1.18 10.97 5.32
CA VAL A 61 0.31 11.49 4.26
C VAL A 61 0.36 10.52 3.08
N PHE A 62 -0.83 10.26 2.52
CA PHE A 62 -1.03 9.43 1.36
C PHE A 62 -1.81 10.22 0.32
N GLY A 63 -1.26 10.33 -0.87
CA GLY A 63 -1.80 11.09 -1.99
C GLY A 63 -2.07 10.16 -3.15
N TRP A 64 -3.08 10.45 -3.95
CA TRP A 64 -3.39 9.66 -5.13
C TRP A 64 -3.90 10.52 -6.27
N SER A 65 -3.85 9.99 -7.49
CA SER A 65 -4.50 10.57 -8.65
C SER A 65 -4.89 9.46 -9.61
N ILE A 66 -5.85 9.70 -10.50
CA ILE A 66 -6.22 8.74 -11.54
C ILE A 66 -5.52 9.15 -12.83
N ILE A 67 -4.61 8.31 -13.31
CA ILE A 67 -3.81 8.52 -14.52
C ILE A 67 -3.90 7.23 -15.35
N ASP A 68 -4.24 7.36 -16.64
CA ASP A 68 -4.31 6.25 -17.60
C ASP A 68 -5.07 5.00 -17.12
N GLY A 69 -6.16 5.21 -16.38
CA GLY A 69 -7.01 4.13 -15.87
C GLY A 69 -6.44 3.39 -14.65
N ALA A 70 -5.43 3.94 -13.99
CA ALA A 70 -4.90 3.44 -12.72
C ALA A 70 -4.87 4.54 -11.65
N ILE A 71 -4.87 4.14 -10.39
CA ILE A 71 -4.65 5.04 -9.26
C ILE A 71 -3.15 5.08 -9.01
N GLU A 72 -2.50 6.18 -9.36
CA GLU A 72 -1.12 6.43 -8.96
C GLU A 72 -1.07 6.97 -7.54
N THR A 73 -0.07 6.55 -6.78
CA THR A 73 -0.01 6.83 -5.34
C THR A 73 1.34 7.39 -4.92
N GLY A 74 1.30 8.37 -4.01
CA GLY A 74 2.45 8.89 -3.28
C GLY A 74 2.26 8.69 -1.78
N PHE A 75 3.35 8.41 -1.06
CA PHE A 75 3.30 8.13 0.37
C PHE A 75 4.55 8.68 1.06
N LEU A 76 4.35 9.42 2.15
CA LEU A 76 5.42 9.93 3.01
C LEU A 76 5.01 9.80 4.47
N ALA A 77 5.95 9.46 5.34
CA ALA A 77 5.64 9.17 6.74
C ALA A 77 6.72 9.63 7.72
N LYS A 78 6.32 9.79 8.97
CA LYS A 78 7.20 9.92 10.13
C LYS A 78 7.79 8.56 10.51
N GLU A 79 8.95 8.56 11.17
CA GLU A 79 9.66 7.33 11.57
C GLU A 79 8.76 6.35 12.36
N ARG A 80 7.90 6.89 13.24
CA ARG A 80 6.97 6.11 14.07
C ARG A 80 6.08 5.19 13.24
N PHE A 81 5.67 5.58 12.04
CA PHE A 81 4.84 4.77 11.14
C PHE A 81 5.47 3.41 10.80
N PHE A 82 6.80 3.35 10.75
CA PHE A 82 7.56 2.17 10.38
C PHE A 82 7.87 1.24 11.54
N ARG A 83 7.48 1.60 12.77
CA ARG A 83 7.77 0.78 13.94
C ARG A 83 6.92 -0.51 13.96
N PRO A 84 7.47 -1.64 14.45
CA PRO A 84 6.77 -2.93 14.45
C PRO A 84 5.46 -2.96 15.24
N ASP A 85 5.31 -2.10 16.24
CA ASP A 85 4.10 -1.98 17.08
C ASP A 85 2.96 -1.25 16.37
N ILE A 86 3.23 -0.55 15.27
CA ILE A 86 2.21 0.15 14.48
C ILE A 86 1.63 -0.80 13.43
N PRO A 87 0.30 -1.02 13.39
CA PRO A 87 -0.33 -1.95 12.45
C PRO A 87 -0.51 -1.36 11.03
N SER A 88 0.51 -0.63 10.54
CA SER A 88 0.49 0.18 9.32
C SER A 88 0.21 -0.64 8.07
N VAL A 89 0.93 -1.76 7.86
CA VAL A 89 0.75 -2.63 6.68
C VAL A 89 -0.69 -3.15 6.56
N ARG A 90 -1.25 -3.67 7.66
CA ARG A 90 -2.63 -4.19 7.68
C ARG A 90 -3.64 -3.06 7.45
N PHE A 91 -3.37 -1.87 7.97
CA PHE A 91 -4.21 -0.70 7.76
C PHE A 91 -4.17 -0.25 6.29
N LEU A 92 -2.99 -0.05 5.71
CA LEU A 92 -2.80 0.35 4.31
C LEU A 92 -3.50 -0.62 3.36
N GLY A 93 -3.37 -1.93 3.59
CA GLY A 93 -4.05 -2.92 2.77
C GLY A 93 -5.58 -2.78 2.77
N ARG A 94 -6.21 -2.48 3.91
CA ARG A 94 -7.65 -2.19 3.93
C ARG A 94 -7.98 -0.85 3.28
N HIS A 95 -7.17 0.17 3.55
CA HIS A 95 -7.37 1.52 3.04
C HIS A 95 -7.31 1.57 1.51
N PHE A 96 -6.30 0.96 0.90
CA PHE A 96 -6.14 0.87 -0.55
C PHE A 96 -7.25 0.08 -1.21
N ARG A 97 -7.74 -0.97 -0.56
CA ARG A 97 -8.89 -1.74 -1.05
C ARG A 97 -10.18 -0.91 -1.01
N ALA A 98 -10.39 -0.13 0.04
CA ALA A 98 -11.50 0.83 0.09
C ALA A 98 -11.36 1.94 -0.96
N LEU A 99 -10.13 2.39 -1.25
CA LEU A 99 -9.83 3.32 -2.34
C LEU A 99 -10.18 2.72 -3.71
N GLN A 100 -9.81 1.46 -3.98
CA GLN A 100 -10.24 0.79 -5.21
C GLN A 100 -11.76 0.74 -5.32
N ASP A 101 -12.45 0.37 -4.25
CA ASP A 101 -13.91 0.22 -4.26
C ASP A 101 -14.62 1.55 -4.61
N ARG A 102 -14.13 2.69 -4.08
CA ARG A 102 -14.67 4.02 -4.41
C ARG A 102 -14.26 4.55 -5.79
N SER A 103 -13.22 3.97 -6.39
CA SER A 103 -12.64 4.40 -7.67
C SER A 103 -12.90 3.40 -8.81
N GLY A 104 -13.98 2.62 -8.73
CA GLY A 104 -14.40 1.71 -9.81
C GLY A 104 -13.60 0.40 -9.91
N GLY A 105 -12.82 0.06 -8.88
CA GLY A 105 -12.09 -1.21 -8.79
C GLY A 105 -10.80 -1.28 -9.59
N ILE A 106 -10.36 -0.16 -10.18
CA ILE A 106 -9.15 -0.03 -11.01
C ILE A 106 -7.86 -0.33 -10.23
N PRO A 107 -6.71 -0.65 -10.89
CA PRO A 107 -5.47 -0.99 -10.19
C PRO A 107 -4.84 0.21 -9.48
N LEU A 108 -3.99 -0.05 -8.47
CA LEU A 108 -3.11 0.98 -7.90
C LEU A 108 -1.68 0.75 -8.37
N ILE A 109 -0.98 1.83 -8.68
CA ILE A 109 0.43 1.85 -9.00
C ILE A 109 1.15 2.68 -7.94
N SER A 110 2.25 2.12 -7.43
CA SER A 110 3.10 2.78 -6.46
C SER A 110 4.55 2.67 -6.92
N HIS A 111 5.22 3.81 -7.01
CA HIS A 111 6.65 3.91 -7.26
C HIS A 111 7.35 4.08 -5.92
N SER A 112 8.24 3.14 -5.58
CA SER A 112 8.99 3.18 -4.33
C SER A 112 10.47 3.29 -4.60
N TYR A 113 11.12 4.23 -3.92
CA TYR A 113 12.57 4.42 -3.93
C TYR A 113 13.21 3.92 -2.63
N SER A 114 12.41 3.29 -1.75
CA SER A 114 12.80 2.86 -0.42
C SER A 114 13.89 1.81 -0.46
N ARG A 115 14.94 2.03 0.34
CA ARG A 115 16.01 1.06 0.56
C ARG A 115 15.76 0.20 1.80
N ARG A 116 14.66 0.43 2.51
CA ARG A 116 14.27 -0.40 3.66
C ARG A 116 14.12 -1.85 3.21
N ALA A 117 14.86 -2.75 3.86
CA ALA A 117 14.78 -4.18 3.59
C ALA A 117 13.37 -4.75 3.78
N THR A 118 12.55 -4.09 4.62
CA THR A 118 11.16 -4.46 4.87
C THR A 118 10.17 -4.01 3.79
N ALA A 119 10.51 -3.04 2.95
CA ALA A 119 9.59 -2.46 1.98
C ALA A 119 9.00 -3.49 0.99
N PRO A 120 9.80 -4.39 0.36
CA PRO A 120 9.23 -5.40 -0.53
C PRO A 120 8.23 -6.33 0.16
N ARG A 121 8.52 -6.71 1.41
CA ARG A 121 7.63 -7.55 2.22
C ARG A 121 6.33 -6.82 2.56
N TRP A 122 6.37 -5.51 2.77
CA TRP A 122 5.17 -4.71 3.02
C TRP A 122 4.25 -4.70 1.80
N PHE A 123 4.81 -4.45 0.62
CA PHE A 123 4.06 -4.50 -0.64
C PHE A 123 3.42 -5.87 -0.86
N ASP A 124 4.17 -6.96 -0.67
CA ASP A 124 3.65 -8.34 -0.76
C ASP A 124 2.49 -8.61 0.23
N LEU A 125 2.65 -8.22 1.50
CA LEU A 125 1.61 -8.39 2.53
C LEU A 125 0.33 -7.59 2.24
N ILE A 126 0.46 -6.45 1.56
CA ILE A 126 -0.68 -5.65 1.08
C ILE A 126 -1.33 -6.29 -0.16
N GLY A 127 -0.57 -7.10 -0.90
CA GLY A 127 -1.00 -7.82 -2.09
C GLY A 127 -0.60 -7.13 -3.39
N TYR A 128 0.39 -6.25 -3.36
CA TYR A 128 1.02 -5.72 -4.57
C TYR A 128 1.93 -6.75 -5.21
N ASP A 129 1.99 -6.75 -6.53
CA ASP A 129 2.98 -7.44 -7.33
C ASP A 129 4.07 -6.44 -7.76
N LEU A 130 5.35 -6.81 -7.70
CA LEU A 130 6.43 -6.03 -8.35
C LEU A 130 6.32 -6.21 -9.86
N VAL A 131 6.22 -5.12 -10.63
CA VAL A 131 6.03 -5.17 -12.09
C VAL A 131 7.20 -4.60 -12.89
N ALA A 132 7.99 -3.69 -12.32
CA ALA A 132 9.17 -3.14 -12.96
C ALA A 132 10.22 -2.70 -11.93
N THR A 133 11.47 -2.55 -12.38
CA THR A 133 12.56 -1.96 -11.60
C THR A 133 13.45 -1.16 -12.54
N ASP A 134 13.47 0.16 -12.34
CA ASP A 134 14.18 1.12 -13.17
C ASP A 134 15.16 1.92 -12.29
N GLY A 135 16.43 1.52 -12.32
CA GLY A 135 17.44 2.07 -11.41
C GLY A 135 17.05 1.87 -9.94
N PRO A 136 16.97 2.94 -9.11
CA PRO A 136 16.55 2.83 -7.72
C PRO A 136 15.02 2.71 -7.55
N CYS A 137 14.23 2.92 -8.61
CA CYS A 137 12.77 2.87 -8.55
C CYS A 137 12.27 1.43 -8.70
N ARG A 138 11.36 1.03 -7.81
CA ARG A 138 10.59 -0.21 -7.92
C ARG A 138 9.13 0.12 -8.10
N THR A 139 8.54 -0.37 -9.18
CA THR A 139 7.12 -0.15 -9.49
C THR A 139 6.31 -1.35 -9.05
N TYR A 140 5.36 -1.10 -8.15
CA TYR A 140 4.45 -2.10 -7.62
C TYR A 140 3.03 -1.86 -8.11
N ARG A 141 2.33 -2.94 -8.45
CA ARG A 141 0.92 -2.91 -8.89
C ARG A 141 0.04 -3.70 -7.93
N LEU A 142 -0.94 -3.04 -7.35
CA LEU A 142 -2.07 -3.71 -6.70
C LEU A 142 -3.09 -4.03 -7.79
N PRO A 143 -3.37 -5.31 -8.08
CA PRO A 143 -4.32 -5.65 -9.14
C PRO A 143 -5.72 -5.16 -8.79
N GLU A 144 -6.52 -5.02 -9.84
CA GLU A 144 -7.94 -4.68 -9.77
C GLU A 144 -8.69 -5.55 -8.74
N ARG A 145 -9.77 -5.00 -8.20
CA ARG A 145 -10.49 -5.65 -7.10
C ARG A 145 -11.11 -6.99 -7.51
N SER A 146 -11.54 -7.11 -8.77
CA SER A 146 -12.08 -8.34 -9.37
C SER A 146 -11.01 -9.44 -9.45
N ALA A 147 -9.80 -9.11 -9.91
CA ALA A 147 -8.69 -10.04 -10.04
C ALA A 147 -8.16 -10.54 -8.68
N ALA A 148 -8.19 -9.69 -7.64
CA ALA A 148 -7.77 -10.09 -6.29
C ALA A 148 -8.65 -11.19 -5.68
N ARG A 149 -9.98 -11.16 -5.93
CA ARG A 149 -10.91 -12.20 -5.47
C ARG A 149 -10.66 -13.55 -6.15
N GLN A 150 -10.24 -13.52 -7.41
CA GLN A 150 -9.92 -14.72 -8.17
C GLN A 150 -8.61 -15.37 -7.68
N ARG A 151 -7.58 -14.56 -7.38
CA ARG A 151 -6.31 -15.07 -6.80
C ARG A 151 -6.47 -15.72 -5.43
N GLN A 152 -7.39 -15.23 -4.59
CA GLN A 152 -7.69 -15.87 -3.29
C GLN A 152 -8.33 -17.25 -3.43
N ARG A 153 -9.13 -17.48 -4.50
CA ARG A 153 -9.75 -18.79 -4.76
C ARG A 153 -8.75 -19.87 -5.20
N PHE A 154 -7.66 -19.48 -5.86
CA PHE A 154 -6.63 -20.41 -6.34
C PHE A 154 -5.45 -20.62 -5.38
N ARG A 155 -5.42 -19.92 -4.23
CA ARG A 155 -4.43 -20.14 -3.16
C ARG A 155 -4.83 -21.23 -2.13
N HIS A 156 -5.89 -21.99 -2.37
CA HIS A 156 -6.17 -23.21 -1.61
C HIS A 156 -5.33 -24.37 -2.17
N PRO A 157 -4.51 -25.07 -1.36
CA PRO A 157 -4.01 -26.37 -1.77
C PRO A 157 -5.24 -27.29 -1.94
N ALA A 158 -5.30 -27.99 -3.08
CA ALA A 158 -6.21 -29.09 -3.26
C ALA A 158 -5.89 -30.16 -2.22
N SER A 159 -6.61 -30.15 -1.11
CA SER A 159 -6.62 -31.27 -0.17
C SER A 159 -7.46 -32.39 -0.78
N GLY A 160 -6.79 -33.32 -1.48
CA GLY A 160 -7.23 -34.71 -1.46
C GLY A 160 -7.10 -35.28 -0.03
N PRO A 161 -7.82 -36.36 0.32
CA PRO A 161 -7.84 -37.57 -0.48
C PRO A 161 -9.24 -38.12 -0.79
N GLU A 162 -9.33 -38.72 -1.98
CA GLU A 162 -10.42 -39.63 -2.34
C GLU A 162 -10.34 -40.91 -1.49
N GLY A 163 -11.48 -41.25 -0.90
CA GLY A 163 -12.14 -42.54 -1.12
C GLY A 163 -11.42 -43.79 -0.62
N GLY A 164 -11.92 -44.33 0.50
CA GLY A 164 -11.49 -45.59 1.07
C GLY A 164 -11.77 -46.81 0.18
N GLY A 165 -10.77 -47.68 0.07
CA GLY A 165 -10.94 -49.08 -0.32
C GLY A 165 -11.13 -49.93 0.94
N ARG A 166 -12.35 -50.42 1.17
CA ARG A 166 -12.61 -51.60 2.00
C ARG A 166 -12.70 -52.78 1.03
N GLU A 167 -11.73 -53.68 1.08
CA GLU A 167 -11.90 -55.04 0.58
C GLU A 167 -11.76 -56.03 1.73
N ASP A 168 -12.78 -56.86 1.79
CA ASP A 168 -13.14 -57.85 2.79
C ASP A 168 -12.47 -59.17 2.40
N VAL A 169 -11.70 -59.80 3.30
CA VAL A 169 -11.16 -61.15 3.08
C VAL A 169 -11.60 -62.06 4.22
N GLY A 170 -12.76 -62.69 3.97
CA GLY A 170 -12.91 -64.15 3.96
C GLY A 170 -12.38 -64.95 5.14
N LYS A 171 -13.26 -65.25 6.10
CA LYS A 171 -13.23 -66.51 6.84
C LYS A 171 -14.33 -67.43 6.31
N ARG A 172 -13.92 -68.55 5.71
CA ARG A 172 -14.59 -69.87 5.79
C ARG A 172 -13.66 -70.93 5.20
#